data_AF-A0A7S1IKI1-F1
#
_entry.id   AF-A0A7S1IKI1-F1
#
_cell.length_a   1.000
_cell.length_b   1.000
_cell.length_c   1.000
_cell.angle_alpha   90.00
_cell.angle_beta   90.00
_cell.angle_gamma   90.00
#
_symmetry.space_group_name_H-M   'P 1'
#
loop_
_entity.id
_entity.type
_entity.pdbx_description
1 polymer ?
#
loop_
_entity_poly.entity_id
_entity_poly.type
_entity_poly.pdbx_seq_one_letter_code
_entity_poly.pdbx_strand_id
1 'polypeptide(L)'
;GITAVLASLIYQSGSVASSLLRNGCVGTRRGPDGGDSTLFGVDWAPTAVTIGNARHLPQPPTLDTEGFELRPHDPGAIDFHDEQQIVHRYYREACALVRQATGAAQVVAFDHNVRCASAQAAGTKLKGGNAVQGPAHLVHTDYTVTSAPKRVMDLASPAKLNDTWKPLVPEGQPLISAANAQHVREGGRFAIVNVWRNIRAREVQQFPLAVCRADTVHPEDVMVFEIHYADRVGENYFAKHTPAHAWWYYPKM
;
A
#
# COMPACT_ATOMS: atom_id res chain seq x y z
N GLY A 1 -20.43 -3.60 -21.45
CA GLY A 1 -19.50 -4.39 -20.62
C GLY A 1 -20.04 -4.51 -19.22
N ILE A 2 -19.46 -5.36 -18.37
CA ILE A 2 -19.84 -5.49 -16.96
C ILE A 2 -19.54 -4.17 -16.24
N THR A 3 -20.57 -3.54 -15.66
CA THR A 3 -20.48 -2.23 -14.99
C THR A 3 -20.17 -2.35 -13.50
N ALA A 4 -20.50 -3.46 -12.87
CA ALA A 4 -20.18 -3.78 -11.48
C ALA A 4 -20.16 -5.29 -11.26
N VAL A 5 -19.51 -5.71 -10.18
CA VAL A 5 -19.50 -7.11 -9.71
C VAL A 5 -19.85 -7.18 -8.24
N LEU A 6 -20.47 -8.28 -7.81
CA LEU A 6 -20.60 -8.60 -6.40
C LEU A 6 -19.35 -9.36 -5.95
N ALA A 7 -18.65 -8.84 -4.95
CA ALA A 7 -17.44 -9.44 -4.40
C ALA A 7 -17.56 -9.61 -2.88
N SER A 8 -16.76 -10.50 -2.31
CA SER A 8 -16.63 -10.63 -0.84
C SER A 8 -15.33 -9.96 -0.40
N LEU A 9 -15.44 -8.86 0.34
CA LEU A 9 -14.32 -8.16 0.95
C LEU A 9 -14.22 -8.50 2.44
N ILE A 10 -13.00 -8.65 2.96
CA ILE A 10 -12.80 -9.02 4.36
C ILE A 10 -12.56 -7.75 5.19
N TYR A 11 -13.59 -7.34 5.93
CA TYR A 11 -13.56 -6.23 6.88
C TYR A 11 -13.31 -6.72 8.31
N GLN A 12 -13.06 -5.79 9.23
CA GLN A 12 -13.35 -6.00 10.64
C GLN A 12 -14.87 -5.90 10.89
N SER A 13 -15.35 -6.67 11.85
CA SER A 13 -16.71 -6.65 12.35
C SER A 13 -17.02 -5.33 13.07
N GLY A 14 -18.31 -4.98 13.14
CA GLY A 14 -18.80 -3.82 13.89
C GLY A 14 -18.49 -3.87 15.40
N SER A 15 -18.16 -5.05 15.92
CA SER A 15 -17.72 -5.28 17.30
C SER A 15 -16.36 -4.65 17.62
N VAL A 16 -15.51 -4.42 16.60
CA VAL A 16 -14.18 -3.86 16.77
C VAL A 16 -14.25 -2.34 16.90
N ALA A 17 -13.73 -1.81 18.01
CA ALA A 17 -13.73 -0.39 18.27
C ALA A 17 -12.86 0.37 17.25
N SER A 18 -13.37 1.50 16.76
CA SER A 18 -12.62 2.40 15.88
C SER A 18 -11.48 3.06 16.64
N SER A 19 -10.39 3.37 15.95
CA SER A 19 -9.28 4.11 16.53
C SER A 19 -8.44 4.77 15.44
N LEU A 20 -8.23 6.08 15.58
CA LEU A 20 -7.26 6.79 14.73
C LEU A 20 -5.82 6.67 15.25
N LEU A 21 -5.67 6.39 16.55
CA LEU A 21 -4.38 6.27 17.23
C LEU A 21 -4.27 4.91 17.90
N ARG A 22 -3.03 4.44 18.12
CA ARG A 22 -2.75 3.20 18.84
C ARG A 22 -3.40 3.19 20.22
N ASN A 23 -3.94 2.04 20.57
CA ASN A 23 -4.57 1.80 21.88
C ASN A 23 -4.23 0.40 22.43
N GLY A 24 -3.41 -0.38 21.74
CA GLY A 24 -3.01 -1.73 22.13
C GLY A 24 -4.12 -2.78 21.98
N CYS A 25 -5.26 -2.45 21.37
CA CYS A 25 -6.42 -3.33 21.35
C CYS A 25 -6.45 -4.31 20.17
N VAL A 26 -5.95 -3.91 18.99
CA VAL A 26 -6.06 -4.68 17.75
C VAL A 26 -4.69 -4.84 17.11
N GLY A 27 -4.31 -6.06 16.75
CA GLY A 27 -3.04 -6.27 16.07
C GLY A 27 -2.56 -7.70 15.98
N THR A 28 -1.27 -7.83 15.70
CA THR A 28 -0.54 -9.10 15.69
C THR A 28 0.80 -8.97 16.42
N ARG A 29 1.24 -10.08 17.02
CA ARG A 29 2.61 -10.25 17.48
C ARG A 29 3.33 -11.12 16.46
N ARG A 30 4.51 -10.68 16.02
CA ARG A 30 5.37 -11.48 15.14
C ARG A 30 6.38 -12.28 15.95
N GLY A 31 6.59 -13.53 15.54
CA GLY A 31 7.60 -14.40 16.10
C GLY A 31 9.02 -13.88 15.78
N PRO A 32 10.05 -14.38 16.48
CA PRO A 32 11.45 -14.05 16.19
C PRO A 32 11.88 -14.37 14.75
N ASP A 33 11.15 -15.28 14.08
CA ASP A 33 11.33 -15.67 12.68
C ASP A 33 10.61 -14.76 11.67
N GLY A 34 9.87 -13.75 12.14
CA GLY A 34 9.12 -12.82 11.31
C GLY A 34 7.76 -13.32 10.82
N GLY A 35 7.34 -14.52 11.23
CA GLY A 35 5.98 -15.02 11.00
C GLY A 35 4.95 -14.35 11.91
N ASP A 36 3.72 -14.15 11.43
CA ASP A 36 2.61 -13.62 12.25
C ASP A 36 2.24 -14.68 13.30
N SER A 37 2.64 -14.47 14.56
CA SER A 37 2.63 -15.52 15.58
C SER A 37 1.42 -15.49 16.51
N THR A 38 0.65 -14.39 16.61
CA THR A 38 -0.69 -14.40 17.25
C THR A 38 -1.47 -13.13 16.87
N LEU A 39 -2.72 -13.27 16.39
CA LEU A 39 -3.66 -12.15 16.22
C LEU A 39 -4.41 -11.86 17.54
N PHE A 40 -4.71 -10.60 17.82
CA PHE A 40 -5.51 -10.19 18.98
C PHE A 40 -6.45 -9.04 18.63
N GLY A 41 -7.63 -9.02 19.26
CA GLY A 41 -8.65 -7.97 19.08
C GLY A 41 -9.22 -7.84 17.67
N VAL A 42 -9.00 -8.83 16.82
CA VAL A 42 -9.57 -8.90 15.47
C VAL A 42 -10.86 -9.72 15.48
N ASP A 43 -11.79 -9.33 14.62
CA ASP A 43 -13.01 -10.07 14.33
C ASP A 43 -13.32 -9.88 12.84
N TRP A 44 -12.94 -10.86 12.01
CA TRP A 44 -13.03 -10.73 10.56
C TRP A 44 -14.45 -11.01 10.05
N ALA A 45 -15.00 -10.07 9.30
CA ALA A 45 -16.34 -10.14 8.72
C ALA A 45 -16.27 -10.09 7.19
N PRO A 46 -16.29 -11.24 6.49
CA PRO A 46 -16.50 -11.28 5.05
C PRO A 46 -17.83 -10.62 4.70
N THR A 47 -17.78 -9.60 3.84
CA THR A 47 -18.92 -8.76 3.52
C THR A 47 -19.12 -8.71 2.02
N ALA A 48 -20.34 -8.99 1.58
CA ALA A 48 -20.72 -8.85 0.19
C ALA A 48 -20.81 -7.35 -0.19
N VAL A 49 -19.99 -6.93 -1.15
CA VAL A 49 -19.88 -5.53 -1.59
C VAL A 49 -20.04 -5.48 -3.10
N THR A 50 -20.84 -4.52 -3.57
CA THR A 50 -20.90 -4.21 -5.01
C THR A 50 -19.71 -3.32 -5.36
N ILE A 51 -18.86 -3.78 -6.26
CA ILE A 51 -17.67 -3.05 -6.71
C ILE A 51 -17.89 -2.62 -8.16
N GLY A 52 -17.88 -1.30 -8.39
CA GLY A 52 -18.09 -0.70 -9.70
C GLY A 52 -16.83 -0.79 -10.59
N ASN A 53 -17.01 -0.96 -11.89
CA ASN A 53 -15.90 -0.88 -12.84
C ASN A 53 -15.60 0.60 -13.15
N ALA A 54 -14.46 1.10 -12.64
CA ALA A 54 -14.10 2.52 -12.77
C ALA A 54 -13.90 2.98 -14.22
N ARG A 55 -13.69 2.07 -15.18
CA ARG A 55 -13.62 2.44 -16.61
C ARG A 55 -14.94 2.90 -17.21
N HIS A 56 -16.05 2.68 -16.50
CA HIS A 56 -17.39 3.08 -16.93
C HIS A 56 -17.89 4.34 -16.21
N LEU A 57 -17.05 4.96 -15.36
CA LEU A 57 -17.39 6.25 -14.76
C LEU A 57 -17.43 7.35 -15.83
N PRO A 58 -18.40 8.28 -15.76
CA PRO A 58 -18.47 9.41 -16.69
C PRO A 58 -17.21 10.28 -16.67
N GLN A 59 -16.60 10.42 -15.49
CA GLN A 59 -15.33 11.08 -15.28
C GLN A 59 -14.37 10.10 -14.60
N PRO A 60 -13.15 9.90 -15.14
CA PRO A 60 -12.16 9.06 -14.49
C PRO A 60 -11.79 9.60 -13.10
N PRO A 61 -11.61 8.71 -12.10
CA PRO A 61 -11.11 9.09 -10.78
C PRO A 61 -9.73 9.76 -10.85
N THR A 62 -9.50 10.73 -9.97
CA THR A 62 -8.21 11.40 -9.79
C THR A 62 -7.69 11.22 -8.37
N LEU A 63 -6.37 11.41 -8.19
CA LEU A 63 -5.76 11.36 -6.86
C LEU A 63 -6.33 12.42 -5.91
N ASP A 64 -6.66 13.61 -6.42
CA ASP A 64 -7.09 14.74 -5.57
C ASP A 64 -8.53 14.60 -5.07
N THR A 65 -9.40 13.96 -5.83
CA THR A 65 -10.84 13.85 -5.52
C THR A 65 -11.21 12.49 -4.94
N GLU A 66 -10.78 11.40 -5.59
CA GLU A 66 -11.16 10.04 -5.18
C GLU A 66 -10.08 9.30 -4.39
N GLY A 67 -8.84 9.84 -4.38
CA GLY A 67 -7.69 9.21 -3.74
C GLY A 67 -7.02 8.12 -4.58
N PHE A 68 -7.44 7.93 -5.83
CA PHE A 68 -6.81 6.99 -6.77
C PHE A 68 -6.99 7.45 -8.22
N GLU A 69 -6.06 7.07 -9.09
CA GLU A 69 -6.07 7.44 -10.51
C GLU A 69 -5.49 6.32 -11.36
N LEU A 70 -6.11 6.04 -12.51
CA LEU A 70 -5.55 5.12 -13.50
C LEU A 70 -4.85 5.93 -14.60
N ARG A 71 -3.54 5.73 -14.74
CA ARG A 71 -2.75 6.34 -15.82
C ARG A 71 -2.15 5.28 -16.75
N PRO A 72 -2.33 5.41 -18.08
CA PRO A 72 -1.56 4.63 -19.04
C PRO A 72 -0.08 4.96 -18.89
N HIS A 73 0.76 3.94 -18.78
CA HIS A 73 2.20 4.11 -18.70
C HIS A 73 2.92 2.83 -19.12
N ASP A 74 3.87 2.97 -20.04
CA ASP A 74 4.79 1.92 -20.47
C ASP A 74 6.16 2.14 -19.80
N PRO A 75 6.55 1.27 -18.84
CA PRO A 75 7.84 1.39 -18.15
C PRO A 75 9.01 0.85 -19.00
N GLY A 76 8.74 0.43 -20.25
CA GLY A 76 9.69 -0.27 -21.10
C GLY A 76 9.98 -1.69 -20.61
N ALA A 77 11.06 -2.28 -21.13
CA ALA A 77 11.46 -3.64 -20.79
C ALA A 77 12.12 -3.69 -19.39
N ILE A 78 11.34 -3.96 -18.35
CA ILE A 78 11.79 -4.17 -16.97
C ILE A 78 11.48 -5.60 -16.55
N ASP A 79 12.48 -6.32 -16.02
CA ASP A 79 12.23 -7.58 -15.33
C ASP A 79 11.84 -7.34 -13.87
N PHE A 80 10.54 -7.45 -13.57
CA PHE A 80 9.99 -7.34 -12.22
C PHE A 80 10.32 -8.55 -11.31
N HIS A 81 11.20 -9.45 -11.74
CA HIS A 81 11.75 -10.55 -10.93
C HIS A 81 13.20 -10.30 -10.52
N ASP A 82 13.78 -9.17 -10.92
CA ASP A 82 15.13 -8.73 -10.57
C ASP A 82 15.04 -7.43 -9.74
N GLU A 83 15.42 -7.52 -8.46
CA GLU A 83 15.39 -6.39 -7.50
C GLU A 83 16.14 -5.17 -8.05
N GLN A 84 17.28 -5.38 -8.70
CA GLN A 84 18.13 -4.30 -9.21
C GLN A 84 17.43 -3.55 -10.34
N GLN A 85 16.68 -4.25 -11.19
CA GLN A 85 15.90 -3.59 -12.24
C GLN A 85 14.72 -2.81 -11.68
N ILE A 86 14.05 -3.31 -10.64
CA ILE A 86 12.97 -2.58 -9.98
C ILE A 86 13.52 -1.30 -9.33
N VAL A 87 14.55 -1.43 -8.51
CA VAL A 87 15.12 -0.32 -7.72
C VAL A 87 15.79 0.72 -8.63
N HIS A 88 16.61 0.33 -9.59
CA HIS A 88 17.36 1.31 -10.41
C HIS A 88 16.60 1.82 -11.64
N ARG A 89 15.58 1.10 -12.12
CA ARG A 89 14.83 1.48 -13.33
C ARG A 89 13.37 1.80 -13.01
N TYR A 90 12.62 0.85 -12.44
CA TYR A 90 11.18 1.03 -12.25
C TYR A 90 10.84 2.13 -11.25
N TYR A 91 11.61 2.28 -10.18
CA TYR A 91 11.40 3.38 -9.22
C TYR A 91 11.47 4.76 -9.88
N ARG A 92 12.35 4.95 -10.88
CA ARG A 92 12.42 6.21 -11.63
C ARG A 92 11.15 6.46 -12.43
N GLU A 93 10.64 5.44 -13.10
CA GLU A 93 9.38 5.51 -13.85
C GLU A 93 8.17 5.79 -12.93
N ALA A 94 8.08 5.10 -11.80
CA ALA A 94 7.04 5.31 -10.80
C ALA A 94 7.10 6.74 -10.22
N CYS A 95 8.30 7.23 -9.89
CA CYS A 95 8.49 8.60 -9.41
C CYS A 95 8.08 9.64 -10.46
N ALA A 96 8.44 9.43 -11.74
CA ALA A 96 8.06 10.32 -12.83
C ALA A 96 6.53 10.37 -13.01
N LEU A 97 5.87 9.21 -12.97
CA LEU A 97 4.41 9.09 -13.05
C LEU A 97 3.71 9.84 -11.92
N VAL A 98 4.14 9.61 -10.68
CA VAL A 98 3.56 10.28 -9.49
C VAL A 98 3.85 11.77 -9.53
N ARG A 99 5.05 12.20 -9.94
CA ARG A 99 5.37 13.63 -10.09
C ARG A 99 4.47 14.31 -11.11
N GLN A 100 4.20 13.66 -12.25
CA GLN A 100 3.30 14.18 -13.27
C GLN A 100 1.85 14.28 -12.77
N ALA A 101 1.40 13.31 -11.98
CA ALA A 101 0.03 13.30 -11.44
C ALA A 101 -0.18 14.34 -10.33
N THR A 102 0.83 14.55 -9.48
CA THR A 102 0.68 15.35 -8.24
C THR A 102 1.30 16.74 -8.32
N GLY A 103 2.19 16.99 -9.27
CA GLY A 103 3.01 18.21 -9.31
C GLY A 103 4.02 18.32 -8.15
N ALA A 104 4.29 17.23 -7.42
CA ALA A 104 5.16 17.26 -6.25
C ALA A 104 6.59 17.74 -6.56
N ALA A 105 7.12 18.59 -5.69
CA ALA A 105 8.47 19.15 -5.83
C ALA A 105 9.55 18.05 -5.75
N GLN A 106 9.31 17.01 -4.97
CA GLN A 106 10.17 15.84 -4.83
C GLN A 106 9.31 14.57 -4.71
N VAL A 107 9.75 13.50 -5.37
CA VAL A 107 9.13 12.17 -5.28
C VAL A 107 10.26 11.17 -5.14
N VAL A 108 10.14 10.27 -4.16
CA VAL A 108 11.06 9.14 -3.95
C VAL A 108 10.26 7.86 -3.80
N ALA A 109 10.74 6.77 -4.39
CA ALA A 109 10.24 5.43 -4.17
C ALA A 109 11.15 4.73 -3.17
N PHE A 110 10.56 4.05 -2.19
CA PHE A 110 11.30 3.50 -1.05
C PHE A 110 11.00 2.03 -0.77
N ASP A 111 9.88 1.48 -1.21
CA ASP A 111 9.66 0.03 -1.14
C ASP A 111 8.80 -0.47 -2.29
N HIS A 112 8.74 -1.80 -2.39
CA HIS A 112 7.82 -2.48 -3.27
C HIS A 112 7.50 -3.87 -2.73
N ASN A 113 6.39 -4.41 -3.20
CA ASN A 113 6.03 -5.82 -3.06
C ASN A 113 5.68 -6.37 -4.44
N VAL A 114 6.16 -7.57 -4.74
CA VAL A 114 5.70 -8.34 -5.92
C VAL A 114 4.70 -9.38 -5.45
N ARG A 115 3.51 -9.39 -6.06
CA ARG A 115 2.41 -10.28 -5.69
C ARG A 115 2.07 -11.25 -6.82
N CYS A 116 2.10 -12.55 -6.52
CA CYS A 116 1.67 -13.62 -7.42
C CYS A 116 1.37 -14.88 -6.62
N ALA A 117 0.10 -15.33 -6.63
CA ALA A 117 -0.36 -16.45 -5.81
C ALA A 117 0.42 -17.76 -6.09
N SER A 118 0.63 -18.12 -7.35
CA SER A 118 1.35 -19.35 -7.71
C SER A 118 2.85 -19.27 -7.36
N ALA A 119 3.48 -18.10 -7.52
CA ALA A 119 4.89 -17.92 -7.18
C ALA A 119 5.11 -17.93 -5.66
N GLN A 120 4.20 -17.34 -4.88
CA GLN A 120 4.21 -17.44 -3.42
C GLN A 120 4.06 -18.90 -2.97
N ALA A 121 3.09 -19.64 -3.53
CA ALA A 121 2.89 -21.06 -3.20
C ALA A 121 4.12 -21.92 -3.52
N ALA A 122 4.90 -21.53 -4.53
CA ALA A 122 6.18 -22.14 -4.89
C ALA A 122 7.38 -21.63 -4.05
N GLY A 123 7.18 -20.74 -3.08
CA GLY A 123 8.26 -20.18 -2.26
C GLY A 123 9.24 -19.28 -3.04
N THR A 124 8.79 -18.69 -4.15
CA THR A 124 9.64 -17.89 -5.05
C THR A 124 10.10 -16.61 -4.38
N LYS A 125 11.35 -16.21 -4.66
CA LYS A 125 11.93 -14.91 -4.27
C LYS A 125 12.37 -14.14 -5.50
N LEU A 126 12.37 -12.81 -5.40
CA LEU A 126 13.01 -11.96 -6.39
C LEU A 126 14.51 -12.23 -6.38
N LYS A 127 15.15 -12.16 -7.54
CA LYS A 127 16.61 -12.24 -7.65
C LYS A 127 17.20 -11.05 -6.89
N GLY A 128 17.93 -11.34 -5.81
CA GLY A 128 18.53 -10.33 -4.94
C GLY A 128 17.54 -9.56 -4.07
N GLY A 129 16.30 -10.03 -3.94
CA GLY A 129 15.22 -9.30 -3.27
C GLY A 129 14.35 -10.14 -2.37
N ASN A 130 13.18 -9.60 -2.03
CA ASN A 130 12.24 -10.19 -1.09
C ASN A 130 11.46 -11.39 -1.67
N ALA A 131 10.79 -12.14 -0.79
CA ALA A 131 9.87 -13.20 -1.19
C ALA A 131 8.65 -12.63 -1.95
N VAL A 132 8.20 -13.36 -2.98
CA VAL A 132 6.97 -13.03 -3.69
C VAL A 132 5.78 -13.34 -2.78
N GLN A 133 4.88 -12.38 -2.65
CA GLN A 133 3.73 -12.46 -1.75
C GLN A 133 2.46 -12.88 -2.50
N GLY A 134 1.45 -13.31 -1.75
CA GLY A 134 0.09 -13.49 -2.28
C GLY A 134 -0.64 -12.16 -2.47
N PRO A 135 -1.83 -12.19 -3.08
CA PRO A 135 -2.76 -11.07 -3.03
C PRO A 135 -3.10 -10.68 -1.58
N ALA A 136 -3.35 -9.39 -1.34
CA ALA A 136 -3.90 -8.94 -0.07
C ALA A 136 -5.44 -9.06 -0.11
N HIS A 137 -6.02 -9.61 0.95
CA HIS A 137 -7.47 -9.90 1.00
C HIS A 137 -8.23 -9.04 2.02
N LEU A 138 -7.52 -8.42 2.95
CA LEU A 138 -8.08 -7.63 4.04
C LEU A 138 -8.23 -6.18 3.59
N VAL A 139 -9.33 -5.53 3.94
CA VAL A 139 -9.52 -4.10 3.67
C VAL A 139 -8.64 -3.30 4.64
N HIS A 140 -7.67 -2.57 4.09
CA HIS A 140 -6.69 -1.83 4.87
C HIS A 140 -6.17 -0.58 4.14
N THR A 141 -5.49 0.28 4.89
CA THR A 141 -4.59 1.33 4.41
C THR A 141 -3.24 1.14 5.09
N ASP A 142 -2.15 1.23 4.33
CA ASP A 142 -0.80 0.90 4.82
C ASP A 142 -0.23 1.88 5.85
N TYR A 143 -0.78 3.09 5.91
CA TYR A 143 -0.29 4.16 6.78
C TYR A 143 -1.40 4.78 7.60
N THR A 144 -1.06 5.15 8.82
CA THR A 144 -1.92 5.89 9.75
C THR A 144 -1.48 7.34 9.86
N VAL A 145 -2.26 8.16 10.55
CA VAL A 145 -1.88 9.55 10.88
C VAL A 145 -0.55 9.63 11.66
N THR A 146 -0.16 8.55 12.33
CA THR A 146 1.09 8.45 13.09
C THR A 146 2.21 7.81 12.26
N SER A 147 1.93 6.74 11.52
CA SER A 147 2.99 6.03 10.78
C SER A 147 3.42 6.70 9.50
N ALA A 148 2.56 7.49 8.84
CA ALA A 148 2.95 8.21 7.62
C ALA A 148 4.03 9.28 7.90
N PRO A 149 3.85 10.23 8.84
CA PRO A 149 4.90 11.19 9.18
C PRO A 149 6.16 10.50 9.73
N LYS A 150 5.98 9.46 10.55
CA LYS A 150 7.11 8.66 11.05
C LYS A 150 7.92 8.05 9.91
N ARG A 151 7.27 7.53 8.86
CA ARG A 151 7.97 6.97 7.70
C ARG A 151 8.85 8.01 7.02
N VAL A 152 8.39 9.25 6.89
CA VAL A 152 9.22 10.36 6.38
C VAL A 152 10.46 10.56 7.26
N MET A 153 10.32 10.53 8.59
CA MET A 153 11.47 10.63 9.50
C MET A 153 12.46 9.47 9.34
N ASP A 154 11.93 8.25 9.15
CA ASP A 154 12.75 7.05 8.95
C ASP A 154 13.53 7.14 7.62
N LEU A 155 12.91 7.65 6.55
CA LEU A 155 13.56 7.86 5.24
C LEU A 155 14.58 9.01 5.24
N ALA A 156 14.47 9.95 6.18
CA ALA A 156 15.43 11.01 6.43
C ALA A 156 16.59 10.57 7.36
N SER A 157 16.64 9.29 7.72
CA SER A 157 17.68 8.66 8.52
C SER A 157 18.49 7.67 7.66
N PRO A 158 19.72 7.29 8.08
CA PRO A 158 20.53 6.32 7.33
C PRO A 158 19.78 4.99 7.08
N ALA A 159 20.01 4.41 5.90
CA ALA A 159 19.38 3.16 5.49
C ALA A 159 19.63 2.02 6.49
N LYS A 160 18.57 1.29 6.83
CA LYS A 160 18.61 0.05 7.62
C LYS A 160 18.87 -1.15 6.72
N LEU A 161 19.13 -2.31 7.32
CA LEU A 161 19.48 -3.53 6.59
C LEU A 161 18.42 -3.94 5.55
N ASN A 162 17.14 -3.79 5.88
CA ASN A 162 16.02 -4.26 5.05
C ASN A 162 15.43 -3.17 4.13
N ASP A 163 16.06 -2.00 4.04
CA ASP A 163 15.60 -0.93 3.17
C ASP A 163 15.94 -1.24 1.71
N THR A 164 14.92 -1.51 0.89
CA THR A 164 15.09 -1.84 -0.55
C THR A 164 15.74 -0.72 -1.35
N TRP A 165 15.60 0.52 -0.88
CA TRP A 165 16.16 1.72 -1.49
C TRP A 165 17.63 1.96 -1.16
N LYS A 166 18.23 1.18 -0.24
CA LYS A 166 19.63 1.33 0.18
C LYS A 166 20.63 1.42 -1.00
N PRO A 167 20.50 0.66 -2.10
CA PRO A 167 21.42 0.76 -3.25
C PRO A 167 21.36 2.09 -4.00
N LEU A 168 20.35 2.93 -3.77
CA LEU A 168 20.16 4.21 -4.46
C LEU A 168 21.01 5.35 -3.89
N VAL A 169 21.58 5.17 -2.70
CA VAL A 169 22.33 6.21 -2.00
C VAL A 169 23.68 5.71 -1.51
N PRO A 170 24.66 6.60 -1.28
CA PRO A 170 25.90 6.23 -0.61
C PRO A 170 25.66 5.65 0.78
N GLU A 171 26.60 4.83 1.25
CA GLU A 171 26.51 4.23 2.59
C GLU A 171 26.37 5.29 3.69
N GLY A 172 25.46 5.06 4.63
CA GLY A 172 25.18 5.97 5.73
C GLY A 172 24.32 7.20 5.37
N GLN A 173 23.93 7.38 4.11
CA GLN A 173 23.08 8.51 3.69
C GLN A 173 21.58 8.16 3.78
N PRO A 174 20.72 9.16 4.04
CA PRO A 174 19.27 8.98 3.96
C PRO A 174 18.75 9.08 2.52
N LEU A 175 17.53 8.57 2.28
CA LEU A 175 16.87 8.67 0.97
C LEU A 175 16.39 10.10 0.69
N ILE A 176 15.95 10.80 1.73
CA ILE A 176 15.48 12.19 1.67
C ILE A 176 16.26 13.06 2.65
N SER A 177 16.28 14.37 2.38
CA SER A 177 17.03 15.30 3.22
C SER A 177 16.37 15.53 4.58
N ALA A 178 17.15 15.97 5.56
CA ALA A 178 16.62 16.44 6.83
C ALA A 178 15.63 17.62 6.66
N ALA A 179 15.78 18.43 5.61
CA ALA A 179 14.84 19.51 5.29
C ALA A 179 13.46 18.98 4.89
N ASN A 180 13.37 17.83 4.22
CA ASN A 180 12.09 17.19 3.90
C ASN A 180 11.37 16.72 5.17
N ALA A 181 12.11 16.11 6.10
CA ALA A 181 11.56 15.74 7.41
C ALA A 181 11.11 16.97 8.20
N GLN A 182 11.88 18.05 8.17
CA GLN A 182 11.52 19.30 8.85
C GLN A 182 10.24 19.91 8.27
N HIS A 183 10.11 19.99 6.95
CA HIS A 183 8.89 20.45 6.26
C HIS A 183 7.65 19.70 6.74
N VAL A 184 7.72 18.37 6.86
CA VAL A 184 6.59 17.55 7.35
C VAL A 184 6.29 17.82 8.84
N ARG A 185 7.33 18.02 9.68
CA ARG A 185 7.13 18.37 11.10
C ARG A 185 6.45 19.73 11.27
N GLU A 186 6.69 20.66 10.36
CA GLU A 186 6.12 22.00 10.37
C GLU A 186 4.71 22.06 9.74
N GLY A 187 4.10 20.91 9.44
CA GLY A 187 2.76 20.82 8.84
C GLY A 187 2.75 21.00 7.32
N GLY A 188 3.91 20.93 6.68
CA GLY A 188 4.03 20.94 5.23
C GLY A 188 3.36 19.73 4.59
N ARG A 189 2.74 19.95 3.42
CA ARG A 189 2.06 18.88 2.67
C ARG A 189 3.03 17.81 2.22
N PHE A 190 2.64 16.55 2.41
CA PHE A 190 3.28 15.36 1.86
C PHE A 190 2.21 14.29 1.60
N ALA A 191 2.55 13.28 0.80
CA ALA A 191 1.69 12.13 0.56
C ALA A 191 2.55 10.87 0.42
N ILE A 192 1.99 9.72 0.76
CA ILE A 192 2.53 8.41 0.42
C ILE A 192 1.57 7.77 -0.57
N VAL A 193 2.06 7.44 -1.76
CA VAL A 193 1.24 6.97 -2.88
C VAL A 193 1.72 5.58 -3.28
N ASN A 194 0.80 4.62 -3.28
CA ASN A 194 1.04 3.27 -3.80
C ASN A 194 0.86 3.26 -5.32
N VAL A 195 1.86 2.76 -6.05
CA VAL A 195 1.78 2.55 -7.50
C VAL A 195 1.56 1.08 -7.80
N TRP A 196 0.38 0.74 -8.31
CA TRP A 196 0.01 -0.62 -8.69
C TRP A 196 0.15 -0.85 -10.19
N ARG A 197 0.70 -2.01 -10.56
CA ARG A 197 0.91 -2.39 -11.96
C ARG A 197 0.78 -3.88 -12.15
N ASN A 198 0.07 -4.28 -13.21
CA ASN A 198 0.23 -5.61 -13.77
C ASN A 198 1.62 -5.73 -14.41
N ILE A 199 2.46 -6.62 -13.87
CA ILE A 199 3.84 -6.85 -14.27
C ILE A 199 4.01 -8.05 -15.23
N ARG A 200 2.91 -8.59 -15.74
CA ARG A 200 2.88 -9.71 -16.69
C ARG A 200 2.29 -9.26 -18.02
N ALA A 201 2.70 -9.94 -19.09
CA ALA A 201 2.08 -9.77 -20.41
C ALA A 201 0.61 -10.24 -20.44
N ARG A 202 0.25 -11.17 -19.54
CA ARG A 202 -1.13 -11.66 -19.41
C ARG A 202 -1.91 -10.80 -18.43
N GLU A 203 -3.20 -10.67 -18.70
CA GLU A 203 -4.16 -9.95 -17.86
C GLU A 203 -4.32 -10.61 -16.46
N VAL A 204 -4.55 -9.79 -15.44
CA VAL A 204 -4.91 -10.27 -14.09
C VAL A 204 -6.37 -10.71 -14.09
N GLN A 205 -6.61 -12.02 -14.00
CA GLN A 205 -7.97 -12.57 -14.05
C GLN A 205 -8.56 -12.88 -12.66
N GLN A 206 -7.72 -12.94 -11.63
CA GLN A 206 -8.13 -13.23 -10.25
C GLN A 206 -7.60 -12.16 -9.33
N PHE A 207 -8.41 -11.77 -8.35
CA PHE A 207 -8.09 -10.74 -7.36
C PHE A 207 -7.61 -9.42 -8.02
N PRO A 208 -8.38 -8.84 -8.96
CA PRO A 208 -8.01 -7.56 -9.55
C PRO A 208 -7.95 -6.48 -8.46
N LEU A 209 -7.15 -5.44 -8.71
CA LEU A 209 -7.06 -4.33 -7.76
C LEU A 209 -8.42 -3.67 -7.57
N ALA A 210 -8.89 -3.65 -6.32
CA ALA A 210 -10.04 -2.88 -5.87
C ALA A 210 -9.58 -1.79 -4.91
N VAL A 211 -10.16 -0.60 -5.05
CA VAL A 211 -9.86 0.59 -4.26
C VAL A 211 -11.15 1.21 -3.76
N CYS A 212 -11.13 1.68 -2.52
CA CYS A 212 -12.24 2.44 -1.94
C CYS A 212 -11.99 3.93 -2.18
N ARG A 213 -13.04 4.68 -2.50
CA ARG A 213 -12.98 6.12 -2.70
C ARG A 213 -12.71 6.81 -1.36
N ALA A 214 -11.65 7.61 -1.29
CA ALA A 214 -11.12 8.12 -0.03
C ALA A 214 -12.11 9.03 0.73
N ASP A 215 -12.91 9.83 0.02
CA ASP A 215 -13.93 10.72 0.58
C ASP A 215 -15.13 9.99 1.20
N THR A 216 -15.25 8.68 1.00
CA THR A 216 -16.30 7.84 1.60
C THR A 216 -15.84 7.06 2.83
N VAL A 217 -14.57 7.20 3.21
CA VAL A 217 -13.99 6.54 4.39
C VAL A 217 -13.89 7.57 5.52
N HIS A 218 -14.55 7.30 6.64
CA HIS A 218 -14.56 8.19 7.79
C HIS A 218 -13.71 7.64 8.95
N PRO A 219 -13.26 8.49 9.88
CA PRO A 219 -12.50 8.04 11.06
C PRO A 219 -13.14 6.90 11.87
N GLU A 220 -14.47 6.87 11.94
CA GLU A 220 -15.25 5.82 12.60
C GLU A 220 -15.21 4.48 11.86
N ASP A 221 -14.87 4.47 10.57
CA ASP A 221 -14.80 3.25 9.79
C ASP A 221 -13.49 2.50 10.03
N VAL A 222 -12.46 3.16 10.57
CA VAL A 222 -11.11 2.59 10.68
C VAL A 222 -10.63 2.37 12.11
N MET A 223 -9.70 1.45 12.26
CA MET A 223 -8.99 1.17 13.50
C MET A 223 -7.52 0.90 13.21
N VAL A 224 -6.67 1.34 14.14
CA VAL A 224 -5.25 1.01 14.11
C VAL A 224 -5.08 -0.48 14.37
N PHE A 225 -4.39 -1.15 13.45
CA PHE A 225 -3.90 -2.50 13.61
C PHE A 225 -2.40 -2.45 13.90
N GLU A 226 -1.99 -2.87 15.09
CA GLU A 226 -0.60 -2.85 15.52
C GLU A 226 0.15 -4.11 15.08
N ILE A 227 1.36 -3.94 14.56
CA ILE A 227 2.25 -5.04 14.16
C ILE A 227 3.45 -5.02 15.12
N HIS A 228 3.42 -5.88 16.13
CA HIS A 228 4.47 -5.96 17.15
C HIS A 228 5.60 -6.85 16.65
N TYR A 229 6.73 -6.22 16.30
CA TYR A 229 8.01 -6.87 16.06
C TYR A 229 8.81 -6.93 17.37
N ALA A 230 9.94 -7.66 17.37
CA ALA A 230 10.82 -7.74 18.53
C ALA A 230 11.42 -6.38 18.94
N ASP A 231 11.65 -5.49 17.97
CA ASP A 231 12.37 -4.23 18.14
C ASP A 231 11.48 -2.98 17.97
N ARG A 232 10.25 -3.13 17.46
CA ARG A 232 9.37 -2.00 17.13
C ARG A 232 7.91 -2.40 17.02
N VAL A 233 7.03 -1.40 17.03
CA VAL A 233 5.61 -1.56 16.69
C VAL A 233 5.30 -0.79 15.41
N GLY A 234 4.98 -1.52 14.34
CA GLY A 234 4.39 -0.98 13.11
C GLY A 234 2.88 -0.81 13.26
N GLU A 235 2.25 -0.09 12.33
CA GLU A 235 0.80 0.11 12.35
C GLU A 235 0.25 0.43 10.96
N ASN A 236 -0.95 -0.09 10.70
CA ASN A 236 -1.77 0.15 9.52
C ASN A 236 -3.19 0.51 9.98
N TYR A 237 -4.03 1.05 9.08
CA TYR A 237 -5.48 1.06 9.31
C TYR A 237 -6.13 -0.17 8.70
N PHE A 238 -7.04 -0.77 9.45
CA PHE A 238 -8.03 -1.70 8.92
C PHE A 238 -9.39 -1.01 8.96
N ALA A 239 -10.36 -1.54 8.22
CA ALA A 239 -11.68 -0.93 8.15
C ALA A 239 -12.79 -1.87 8.63
N LYS A 240 -13.89 -1.27 9.08
CA LYS A 240 -15.23 -1.83 9.20
C LYS A 240 -16.05 -1.50 7.98
N HIS A 241 -17.02 -2.34 7.66
CA HIS A 241 -17.91 -2.04 6.56
C HIS A 241 -18.94 -0.96 6.94
N THR A 242 -19.13 0.00 6.03
CA THR A 242 -20.27 0.91 6.00
C THR A 242 -20.86 0.93 4.58
N PRO A 243 -22.20 1.05 4.42
CA PRO A 243 -22.82 1.22 3.11
C PRO A 243 -22.36 2.48 2.35
N ALA A 244 -21.72 3.44 3.04
CA ALA A 244 -21.18 4.64 2.42
C ALA A 244 -19.94 4.35 1.55
N HIS A 245 -19.19 3.29 1.83
CA HIS A 245 -17.97 2.94 1.10
C HIS A 245 -18.23 2.73 -0.40
N ALA A 246 -17.62 3.57 -1.24
CA ALA A 246 -17.71 3.45 -2.68
C ALA A 246 -16.49 2.70 -3.23
N TRP A 247 -16.69 1.45 -3.66
CA TRP A 247 -15.64 0.60 -4.19
C TRP A 247 -15.59 0.59 -5.71
N TRP A 248 -14.36 0.67 -6.22
CA TRP A 248 -14.06 0.60 -7.63
C TRP A 248 -12.97 -0.41 -7.93
N TYR A 249 -13.03 -1.02 -9.10
CA TYR A 249 -11.95 -1.87 -9.62
C TYR A 249 -11.70 -1.59 -11.10
N TYR A 250 -10.54 -2.04 -11.56
CA TYR A 250 -10.19 -2.04 -12.96
C TYR A 250 -10.06 -3.50 -13.43
N PRO A 251 -11.08 -4.07 -14.11
CA PRO A 251 -10.98 -5.45 -14.60
C PRO A 251 -9.70 -5.69 -15.40
N LYS A 252 -9.11 -6.89 -15.31
CA LYS A 252 -7.88 -7.27 -16.02
C LYS A 252 -6.60 -6.55 -15.55
N MET A 253 -6.65 -5.88 -14.40
CA MET A 253 -5.55 -5.15 -13.78
C MET A 253 -5.24 -5.63 -12.38
#